data_AF-A0A2S7BZN4-F1
#
_entry.id   AF-A0A2S7BZN4-F1
#
_cell.length_a   1.000
_cell.length_b   1.000
_cell.length_c   1.000
_cell.angle_alpha   90.00
_cell.angle_beta   90.00
_cell.angle_gamma   90.00
#
_symmetry.space_group_name_H-M   'P 1'
#
loop_
_entity.id
_entity.type
_entity.pdbx_description
1 polymer ?
#
loop_
_entity_poly.entity_id
_entity_poly.type
_entity_poly.pdbx_seq_one_letter_code
_entity_poly.pdbx_strand_id
1 'polypeptide(L)'
;MRHPRRYAPLSAAVALAALLAGCQKDAPVAAAPDADKINAYIGCFNGVQQPLHESYQTYTGWMKDPQAGPTGKEENIRAPGTVLSHRVEACGAPMTAALAQQPANAELDPVAKTYQQRFATLNERIGEAVRYYDREDYLRDDGKGMRALHVPLMQAYAAFFDAGDAMNAALDRNEDTRRQARIDAIEKEEGRSASWYHLKITGEGKHLVQVLDSNAPDLAAAQSQLARYQSILEEAQKAKVGQGDAMWGHMERAADKLARESGRLVERIRTNTPLSKSEQMLLESGSIPPGGTRQAVLASYNDLIDMSNRMSQ
;
A
#
# COMPACT_ATOMS: atom_id res chain seq x y z
N MET A 1 1.40 9.76 -36.43
CA MET A 1 0.20 9.83 -35.55
C MET A 1 0.61 9.32 -34.19
N ARG A 2 0.61 10.20 -33.18
CA ARG A 2 1.15 9.91 -31.83
C ARG A 2 0.11 9.14 -31.03
N HIS A 3 0.47 7.96 -30.53
CA HIS A 3 -0.34 7.22 -29.56
C HIS A 3 -0.47 8.06 -28.28
N PRO A 4 -1.68 8.31 -27.75
CA PRO A 4 -1.81 8.89 -26.42
C PRO A 4 -1.42 7.83 -25.39
N ARG A 5 -0.55 8.24 -24.46
CA ARG A 5 -0.05 7.46 -23.34
C ARG A 5 -1.22 6.83 -22.58
N ARG A 6 -1.17 5.50 -22.42
CA ARG A 6 -1.96 4.78 -21.42
C ARG A 6 -1.57 5.33 -20.04
N TYR A 7 -2.37 6.24 -19.49
CA TYR A 7 -2.30 6.57 -18.08
C TYR A 7 -2.94 5.42 -17.32
N ALA A 8 -2.12 4.46 -16.95
CA ALA A 8 -2.34 3.67 -15.77
C ALA A 8 -0.95 3.45 -15.16
N PRO A 9 -0.47 4.33 -14.27
CA PRO A 9 0.29 3.77 -13.18
C PRO A 9 -0.73 2.89 -12.44
N LEU A 10 -0.69 1.58 -12.71
CA LEU A 10 -0.79 0.63 -11.61
C LEU A 10 0.41 0.95 -10.72
N SER A 11 0.32 2.07 -9.97
CA SER A 11 0.91 2.10 -8.66
C SER A 11 0.20 0.96 -7.98
N ALA A 12 0.88 -0.19 -7.88
CA ALA A 12 0.52 -1.15 -6.88
C ALA A 12 0.50 -0.31 -5.61
N ALA A 13 -0.70 0.03 -5.14
CA ALA A 13 -0.86 0.40 -3.76
C ALA A 13 -0.31 -0.83 -3.05
N VAL A 14 0.95 -0.75 -2.61
CA VAL A 14 1.47 -1.68 -1.64
C VAL A 14 0.48 -1.49 -0.51
N ALA A 15 -0.45 -2.43 -0.39
CA ALA A 15 -1.29 -2.53 0.77
C ALA A 15 -0.32 -2.86 1.90
N LEU A 16 0.30 -1.84 2.49
CA LEU A 16 0.93 -1.85 3.80
C LEU A 16 -0.15 -1.97 4.89
N ALA A 17 -1.23 -2.67 4.57
CA ALA A 17 -2.32 -3.01 5.47
C ALA A 17 -1.96 -4.33 6.17
N ALA A 18 -0.94 -4.31 7.04
CA ALA A 18 -0.74 -5.36 8.05
C ALA A 18 0.26 -5.04 9.18
N LEU A 19 0.79 -3.81 9.34
CA LEU A 19 1.83 -3.56 10.37
C LEU A 19 1.32 -2.98 11.71
N LEU A 20 0.00 -2.92 11.94
CA LEU A 20 -0.54 -2.34 13.20
C LEU A 20 -1.06 -3.33 14.23
N ALA A 21 -0.93 -4.64 14.02
CA ALA A 21 -1.45 -5.64 14.96
C ALA A 21 -0.36 -6.45 15.69
N GLY A 22 0.83 -5.90 15.85
CA GLY A 22 1.85 -6.44 16.75
C GLY A 22 1.73 -5.84 18.15
N CYS A 23 0.66 -6.16 18.89
CA CYS A 23 0.62 -5.91 20.33
C CYS A 23 1.68 -6.80 21.00
N GLN A 24 2.91 -6.30 21.14
CA GLN A 24 3.93 -6.93 21.98
C GLN A 24 3.51 -6.82 23.44
N LYS A 25 3.44 -7.96 24.12
CA LYS A 25 2.96 -8.08 25.50
C LYS A 25 4.04 -7.90 26.57
N ASP A 26 5.30 -7.69 26.22
CA ASP A 26 6.38 -7.57 27.22
C ASP A 26 7.20 -6.29 27.01
N ALA A 27 6.61 -5.19 27.45
CA ALA A 27 7.20 -3.97 28.04
C ALA A 27 6.10 -2.89 28.01
N PRO A 28 5.87 -2.10 29.08
CA PRO A 28 5.01 -0.94 28.98
C PRO A 28 5.76 0.14 28.18
N VAL A 29 5.80 0.00 26.86
CA VAL A 29 6.12 1.13 26.00
C VAL A 29 4.93 2.07 26.16
N ALA A 30 5.17 3.28 26.68
CA ALA A 30 4.17 4.32 26.70
C ALA A 30 3.53 4.38 25.31
N ALA A 31 2.19 4.24 25.24
CA ALA A 31 1.48 4.39 23.98
C ALA A 31 2.00 5.65 23.28
N ALA A 32 2.36 5.54 22.01
CA ALA A 32 2.83 6.70 21.27
C ALA A 32 1.79 7.83 21.47
N PRO A 33 2.21 9.05 21.79
CA PRO A 33 1.29 10.12 22.21
C PRO A 33 0.23 10.47 21.14
N ASP A 34 0.37 9.97 19.91
CA ASP A 34 -0.55 10.12 18.79
C ASP A 34 -1.11 8.78 18.25
N ALA A 35 -1.00 7.67 19.00
CA ALA A 35 -1.43 6.34 18.56
C ALA A 35 -2.91 6.30 18.13
N ASP A 36 -3.81 6.88 18.93
CA ASP A 36 -5.24 6.91 18.62
C ASP A 36 -5.54 7.75 17.36
N LYS A 37 -4.82 8.86 17.18
CA LYS A 37 -4.91 9.72 16.00
C LYS A 37 -4.50 8.93 14.74
N ILE A 38 -3.34 8.30 14.77
CA ILE A 38 -2.81 7.51 13.64
C ILE A 38 -3.72 6.30 13.35
N ASN A 39 -4.25 5.65 14.38
CA ASN A 39 -5.18 4.52 14.22
C ASN A 39 -6.49 4.94 13.54
N ALA A 40 -7.03 6.12 13.85
CA ALA A 40 -8.20 6.65 13.14
C ALA A 40 -7.91 6.89 11.66
N TYR A 41 -6.73 7.43 11.35
CA TYR A 41 -6.26 7.67 9.98
C TYR A 41 -6.18 6.38 9.17
N ILE A 42 -5.58 5.34 9.77
CA ILE A 42 -5.43 4.03 9.11
C ILE A 42 -6.76 3.30 9.01
N GLY A 43 -7.63 3.42 10.03
CA GLY A 43 -8.99 2.87 9.99
C GLY A 43 -9.80 3.42 8.81
N CYS A 44 -9.75 4.73 8.59
CA CYS A 44 -10.37 5.35 7.42
C CYS A 44 -9.73 4.85 6.12
N PHE A 45 -8.40 4.90 6.00
CA PHE A 45 -7.68 4.48 4.79
C PHE A 45 -8.01 3.03 4.39
N ASN A 46 -7.85 2.08 5.30
CA ASN A 46 -8.14 0.66 5.09
C ASN A 46 -9.62 0.39 4.82
N GLY A 47 -10.51 1.23 5.36
CA GLY A 47 -11.94 1.09 5.15
C GLY A 47 -12.39 1.42 3.72
N VAL A 48 -11.78 2.43 3.08
CA VAL A 48 -12.37 3.04 1.88
C VAL A 48 -11.51 2.99 0.62
N GLN A 49 -10.18 2.87 0.74
CA GLN A 49 -9.26 2.94 -0.41
C GLN A 49 -9.57 1.84 -1.45
N GLN A 50 -9.55 0.57 -1.02
CA GLN A 50 -9.79 -0.57 -1.90
C GLN A 50 -11.22 -0.60 -2.47
N PRO A 51 -12.29 -0.44 -1.67
CA PRO A 51 -13.65 -0.39 -2.21
C PRO A 51 -13.87 0.72 -3.25
N LEU A 52 -13.22 1.88 -3.10
CA LEU A 52 -13.34 2.95 -4.08
C LEU A 52 -12.55 2.67 -5.37
N HIS A 53 -11.46 1.92 -5.30
CA HIS A 53 -10.78 1.40 -6.48
C HIS A 53 -11.68 0.40 -7.24
N GLU A 54 -12.33 -0.52 -6.53
CA GLU A 54 -13.30 -1.47 -7.11
C GLU A 54 -14.53 -0.77 -7.71
N SER A 55 -15.01 0.28 -7.03
CA SER A 55 -16.08 1.15 -7.52
C SER A 55 -15.72 1.82 -8.85
N TYR A 56 -14.51 2.38 -8.94
CA TYR A 56 -13.97 2.97 -10.17
C TYR A 56 -13.86 1.94 -11.30
N GLN A 57 -13.33 0.75 -11.02
CA GLN A 57 -13.22 -0.33 -12.01
C GLN A 57 -14.59 -0.78 -12.51
N THR A 58 -15.57 -0.91 -11.62
CA THR A 58 -16.95 -1.27 -11.97
C THR A 58 -17.59 -0.22 -12.88
N TYR A 59 -17.41 1.06 -12.54
CA TYR A 59 -17.98 2.18 -13.30
C TYR A 59 -17.36 2.32 -14.69
N THR A 60 -16.04 2.20 -14.79
CA THR A 60 -15.31 2.42 -16.06
C THR A 60 -15.29 1.19 -16.96
N GLY A 61 -15.43 -0.02 -16.39
CA GLY A 61 -15.17 -1.29 -17.08
C GLY A 61 -16.11 -1.61 -18.26
N TRP A 62 -17.25 -0.95 -18.37
CA TRP A 62 -18.18 -1.11 -19.49
C TRP A 62 -18.01 -0.05 -20.59
N MET A 63 -17.22 1.00 -20.34
CA MET A 63 -17.01 2.09 -21.28
C MET A 63 -15.91 1.73 -22.28
N LYS A 64 -16.14 2.05 -23.56
CA LYS A 64 -15.10 1.89 -24.60
C LYS A 64 -13.89 2.79 -24.35
N ASP A 65 -14.14 4.02 -23.89
CA ASP A 65 -13.13 4.99 -23.54
C ASP A 65 -13.55 5.72 -22.23
N PRO A 66 -13.02 5.30 -21.07
CA PRO A 66 -13.34 5.92 -19.79
C PRO A 66 -12.94 7.38 -19.65
N GLN A 67 -12.11 7.93 -20.55
CA GLN A 67 -11.76 9.35 -20.53
C GLN A 67 -12.77 10.18 -21.32
N ALA A 68 -13.28 9.64 -22.43
CA ALA A 68 -14.35 10.26 -23.20
C ALA A 68 -15.72 10.12 -22.52
N GLY A 69 -15.89 9.06 -21.74
CA GLY A 69 -17.12 8.76 -21.02
C GLY A 69 -18.18 8.02 -21.85
N PRO A 70 -19.39 7.84 -21.29
CA PRO A 70 -20.44 7.09 -21.94
C PRO A 70 -21.04 7.85 -23.12
N THR A 71 -21.37 7.12 -24.18
CA THR A 71 -21.99 7.67 -25.38
C THR A 71 -23.52 7.72 -25.27
N GLY A 72 -24.11 6.88 -24.43
CA GLY A 72 -25.56 6.65 -24.33
C GLY A 72 -26.05 5.53 -25.25
N LYS A 73 -25.14 4.74 -25.83
CA LYS A 73 -25.45 3.61 -26.73
C LYS A 73 -24.99 2.27 -26.16
N GLU A 74 -24.51 2.26 -24.93
CA GLU A 74 -23.97 1.08 -24.27
C GLU A 74 -25.10 0.18 -23.75
N GLU A 75 -24.92 -1.13 -23.87
CA GLU A 75 -25.94 -2.13 -23.45
C GLU A 75 -25.74 -2.62 -22.00
N ASN A 76 -24.51 -2.52 -21.46
CA ASN A 76 -24.14 -3.05 -20.15
C ASN A 76 -23.77 -1.93 -19.16
N ILE A 77 -24.65 -0.94 -19.05
CA ILE A 77 -24.45 0.23 -18.19
C ILE A 77 -24.48 -0.21 -16.71
N ARG A 78 -23.49 0.23 -15.93
CA ARG A 78 -23.41 -0.04 -14.48
C ARG A 78 -23.11 1.22 -13.70
N ALA A 79 -23.81 1.38 -12.57
CA ALA A 79 -23.50 2.39 -11.57
C ALA A 79 -22.11 2.13 -10.93
N PRO A 80 -21.44 3.17 -10.40
CA PRO A 80 -20.30 2.95 -9.51
C PRO A 80 -20.72 2.17 -8.26
N GLY A 81 -19.81 1.37 -7.72
CA GLY A 81 -20.01 0.68 -6.44
C GLY A 81 -20.07 1.66 -5.27
N THR A 82 -20.86 1.35 -4.24
CA THR A 82 -20.94 2.15 -3.01
C THR A 82 -20.01 1.62 -1.93
N VAL A 83 -19.65 2.49 -0.98
CA VAL A 83 -18.93 2.10 0.23
C VAL A 83 -19.94 1.78 1.33
N LEU A 84 -19.72 0.67 2.06
CA LEU A 84 -20.59 0.28 3.17
C LEU A 84 -20.64 1.37 4.26
N SER A 85 -21.82 1.64 4.82
CA SER A 85 -22.05 2.77 5.74
C SER A 85 -21.07 2.82 6.91
N HIS A 86 -20.79 1.68 7.55
CA HIS A 86 -19.84 1.62 8.67
C HIS A 86 -18.41 2.06 8.28
N ARG A 87 -18.01 1.90 7.02
CA ARG A 87 -16.71 2.36 6.51
C ARG A 87 -16.72 3.83 6.14
N VAL A 88 -17.86 4.34 5.66
CA VAL A 88 -18.07 5.79 5.48
C VAL A 88 -17.98 6.50 6.84
N GLU A 89 -18.62 5.94 7.87
CA GLU A 89 -18.60 6.45 9.23
C GLU A 89 -17.19 6.45 9.84
N ALA A 90 -16.36 5.44 9.55
CA ALA A 90 -14.96 5.39 9.99
C ALA A 90 -14.13 6.56 9.44
N CYS A 91 -14.46 7.08 8.25
CA CYS A 91 -13.84 8.28 7.68
C CYS A 91 -14.53 9.60 8.12
N GLY A 92 -15.59 9.53 8.92
CA GLY A 92 -16.36 10.69 9.39
C GLY A 92 -15.87 11.22 10.73
N ALA A 93 -16.69 11.04 11.77
CA ALA A 93 -16.44 11.59 13.10
C ALA A 93 -15.10 11.17 13.72
N PRO A 94 -14.63 9.91 13.62
CA PRO A 94 -13.33 9.51 14.17
C PRO A 94 -12.16 10.29 13.57
N MET A 95 -12.14 10.50 12.25
CA MET A 95 -11.13 11.30 11.57
C MET A 95 -11.16 12.77 12.04
N THR A 96 -12.35 13.35 12.15
CA THR A 96 -12.52 14.74 12.63
C THR A 96 -12.03 14.89 14.08
N ALA A 97 -12.36 13.94 14.94
CA ALA A 97 -11.90 13.94 16.33
C ALA A 97 -10.37 13.78 16.41
N ALA A 98 -9.79 12.87 15.63
CA ALA A 98 -8.35 12.69 15.54
C ALA A 98 -7.62 13.96 15.08
N LEU A 99 -8.12 14.63 14.02
CA LEU A 99 -7.56 15.91 13.53
C LEU A 99 -7.64 17.06 14.55
N ALA A 100 -8.50 16.97 15.56
CA ALA A 100 -8.60 17.97 16.63
C ALA A 100 -7.65 17.72 17.80
N GLN A 101 -7.03 16.54 17.90
CA GLN A 101 -6.13 16.19 19.00
C GLN A 101 -4.83 17.01 18.96
N GLN A 102 -4.37 17.41 20.15
CA GLN A 102 -3.10 18.12 20.35
C GLN A 102 -2.04 17.19 20.96
N PRO A 103 -0.75 17.33 20.58
CA PRO A 103 -0.25 18.25 19.56
C PRO A 103 -0.66 17.82 18.14
N ALA A 104 -0.77 18.79 17.24
CA ALA A 104 -0.95 18.52 15.81
C ALA A 104 0.25 17.74 15.26
N ASN A 105 0.01 16.72 14.45
CA ASN A 105 1.07 16.05 13.71
C ASN A 105 1.26 16.81 12.39
N ALA A 106 2.34 17.59 12.31
CA ALA A 106 2.57 18.52 11.21
C ALA A 106 2.71 17.83 9.84
N GLU A 107 3.10 16.55 9.80
CA GLU A 107 3.24 15.80 8.57
C GLU A 107 1.96 15.05 8.17
N LEU A 108 1.27 14.45 9.13
CA LEU A 108 0.09 13.61 8.86
C LEU A 108 -1.21 14.41 8.82
N ASP A 109 -1.44 15.35 9.73
CA ASP A 109 -2.75 16.00 9.88
C ASP A 109 -3.21 16.73 8.60
N PRO A 110 -2.36 17.47 7.87
CA PRO A 110 -2.77 18.10 6.60
C PRO A 110 -3.16 17.10 5.51
N VAL A 111 -2.45 15.97 5.43
CA VAL A 111 -2.70 14.93 4.43
C VAL A 111 -3.96 14.15 4.77
N ALA A 112 -4.13 13.76 6.04
CA ALA A 112 -5.31 13.09 6.56
C ALA A 112 -6.59 13.94 6.35
N LYS A 113 -6.51 15.25 6.61
CA LYS A 113 -7.60 16.19 6.33
C LYS A 113 -7.96 16.24 4.85
N THR A 114 -6.96 16.30 3.98
CA THR A 114 -7.18 16.32 2.53
C THR A 114 -7.84 15.02 2.08
N TYR A 115 -7.33 13.87 2.54
CA TYR A 115 -7.90 12.55 2.25
C TYR A 115 -9.36 12.45 2.67
N GLN A 116 -9.70 12.85 3.91
CA GLN A 116 -11.07 12.89 4.41
C GLN A 116 -12.00 13.75 3.53
N GLN A 117 -11.54 14.93 3.13
CA GLN A 117 -12.33 15.85 2.30
C GLN A 117 -12.57 15.28 0.90
N ARG A 118 -11.53 14.71 0.27
CA ARG A 118 -11.68 14.08 -1.06
C ARG A 118 -12.57 12.85 -1.02
N PHE A 119 -12.47 12.04 0.04
CA PHE A 119 -13.39 10.94 0.28
C PHE A 119 -14.84 11.43 0.37
N ALA A 120 -15.11 12.45 1.18
CA ALA A 120 -16.47 12.98 1.33
C ALA A 120 -17.06 13.48 0.00
N THR A 121 -16.27 14.24 -0.79
CA THR A 121 -16.68 14.70 -2.12
C THR A 121 -16.96 13.53 -3.07
N LEU A 122 -16.08 12.53 -3.12
CA LEU A 122 -16.28 11.37 -3.99
C LEU A 122 -17.51 10.55 -3.58
N ASN A 123 -17.69 10.32 -2.29
CA ASN A 123 -18.83 9.56 -1.77
C ASN A 123 -20.16 10.24 -2.11
N GLU A 124 -20.23 11.57 -2.05
CA GLU A 124 -21.39 12.35 -2.50
C GLU A 124 -21.65 12.16 -4.02
N ARG A 125 -20.62 12.28 -4.86
CA ARG A 125 -20.72 12.10 -6.32
C ARG A 125 -21.12 10.69 -6.72
N ILE A 126 -20.60 9.67 -6.02
CA ILE A 126 -21.04 8.28 -6.18
C ILE A 126 -22.53 8.18 -5.85
N GLY A 127 -22.97 8.77 -4.74
CA GLY A 127 -24.39 8.79 -4.36
C GLY A 127 -25.29 9.44 -5.42
N GLU A 128 -24.87 10.54 -6.04
CA GLU A 128 -25.59 11.17 -7.15
C GLU A 128 -25.68 10.25 -8.37
N ALA A 129 -24.54 9.65 -8.77
CA ALA A 129 -24.50 8.74 -9.90
C ALA A 129 -25.37 7.51 -9.66
N VAL A 130 -25.21 6.83 -8.52
CA VAL A 130 -26.01 5.63 -8.16
C VAL A 130 -27.51 5.94 -8.24
N ARG A 131 -27.97 7.05 -7.68
CA ARG A 131 -29.39 7.44 -7.78
C ARG A 131 -29.88 7.58 -9.22
N TYR A 132 -29.07 8.15 -10.11
CA TYR A 132 -29.41 8.33 -11.51
C TYR A 132 -29.45 6.99 -12.27
N TYR A 133 -28.45 6.13 -12.06
CA TYR A 133 -28.36 4.82 -12.72
C TYR A 133 -29.43 3.85 -12.20
N ASP A 134 -29.68 3.80 -10.89
CA ASP A 134 -30.68 2.92 -10.27
C ASP A 134 -32.13 3.28 -10.68
N ARG A 135 -32.40 4.56 -10.94
CA ARG A 135 -33.69 5.02 -11.47
C ARG A 135 -33.84 4.76 -12.97
N GLU A 136 -32.76 4.35 -13.63
CA GLU A 136 -32.67 4.18 -15.07
C GLU A 136 -33.03 5.46 -15.84
N ASP A 137 -32.70 6.63 -15.27
CA ASP A 137 -33.06 7.92 -15.88
C ASP A 137 -32.43 8.09 -17.27
N TYR A 138 -31.31 7.39 -17.53
CA TYR A 138 -30.66 7.33 -18.83
C TYR A 138 -31.55 6.79 -19.97
N LEU A 139 -32.55 5.95 -19.66
CA LEU A 139 -33.51 5.45 -20.65
C LEU A 139 -34.51 6.53 -21.08
N ARG A 140 -34.72 7.56 -20.25
CA ARG A 140 -35.75 8.60 -20.43
C ARG A 140 -35.16 9.93 -20.88
N ASP A 141 -33.86 10.13 -20.69
CA ASP A 141 -33.18 11.38 -21.03
C ASP A 141 -32.19 11.28 -22.21
N ASP A 142 -32.20 10.16 -22.94
CA ASP A 142 -31.31 9.88 -24.07
C ASP A 142 -29.81 9.91 -23.65
N GLY A 143 -29.52 9.45 -22.44
CA GLY A 143 -28.19 9.41 -21.84
C GLY A 143 -27.60 10.78 -21.49
N LYS A 144 -28.41 11.84 -21.38
CA LYS A 144 -27.91 13.19 -21.07
C LYS A 144 -27.27 13.25 -19.69
N GLY A 145 -27.91 12.66 -18.68
CA GLY A 145 -27.43 12.68 -17.30
C GLY A 145 -26.15 11.87 -17.12
N MET A 146 -26.02 10.69 -17.73
CA MET A 146 -24.78 9.90 -17.64
C MET A 146 -23.58 10.65 -18.21
N ARG A 147 -23.76 11.38 -19.33
CA ARG A 147 -22.71 12.22 -19.92
C ARG A 147 -22.37 13.39 -19.00
N ALA A 148 -23.38 14.04 -18.43
CA ALA A 148 -23.20 15.18 -17.53
C ALA A 148 -22.52 14.78 -16.20
N LEU A 149 -22.85 13.62 -15.65
CA LEU A 149 -22.31 13.10 -14.39
C LEU A 149 -20.88 12.57 -14.53
N HIS A 150 -20.48 12.13 -15.73
CA HIS A 150 -19.22 11.43 -15.93
C HIS A 150 -17.99 12.27 -15.56
N VAL A 151 -17.85 13.47 -16.14
CA VAL A 151 -16.65 14.30 -15.92
C VAL A 151 -16.47 14.69 -14.43
N PRO A 152 -17.49 15.19 -13.72
CA PRO A 152 -17.35 15.47 -12.29
C PRO A 152 -17.02 14.24 -11.44
N LEU A 153 -17.61 13.08 -11.77
CA LEU A 153 -17.34 11.83 -11.04
C LEU A 153 -15.88 11.37 -11.27
N MET A 154 -15.39 11.40 -12.50
CA MET A 154 -14.00 11.05 -12.82
C MET A 154 -13.00 11.99 -12.16
N GLN A 155 -13.29 13.28 -12.09
CA GLN A 155 -12.48 14.26 -11.36
C GLN A 155 -12.44 13.96 -9.85
N ALA A 156 -13.57 13.57 -9.26
CA ALA A 156 -13.63 13.19 -7.85
C ALA A 156 -12.83 11.91 -7.56
N TYR A 157 -12.89 10.91 -8.46
CA TYR A 157 -12.05 9.71 -8.35
C TYR A 157 -10.56 10.06 -8.43
N ALA A 158 -10.15 10.85 -9.42
CA ALA A 158 -8.75 11.26 -9.57
C ALA A 158 -8.25 12.01 -8.32
N ALA A 159 -9.00 12.99 -7.83
CA ALA A 159 -8.63 13.75 -6.64
C ALA A 159 -8.59 12.89 -5.37
N PHE A 160 -9.44 11.88 -5.26
CA PHE A 160 -9.40 10.91 -4.17
C PHE A 160 -8.17 9.99 -4.26
N PHE A 161 -7.86 9.45 -5.44
CA PHE A 161 -6.69 8.59 -5.60
C PHE A 161 -5.37 9.34 -5.38
N ASP A 162 -5.25 10.57 -5.87
CA ASP A 162 -4.09 11.42 -5.58
C ASP A 162 -3.93 11.66 -4.06
N ALA A 163 -5.04 11.90 -3.36
CA ALA A 163 -5.02 12.06 -1.91
C ALA A 163 -4.71 10.74 -1.17
N GLY A 164 -5.16 9.61 -1.71
CA GLY A 164 -4.86 8.27 -1.20
C GLY A 164 -3.38 7.93 -1.31
N ASP A 165 -2.75 8.22 -2.46
CA ASP A 165 -1.31 8.05 -2.66
C ASP A 165 -0.50 8.92 -1.68
N ALA A 166 -0.91 10.18 -1.51
CA ALA A 166 -0.28 11.09 -0.55
C ALA A 166 -0.44 10.59 0.90
N MET A 167 -1.62 10.08 1.26
CA MET A 167 -1.91 9.54 2.58
C MET A 167 -1.09 8.28 2.88
N ASN A 168 -1.03 7.34 1.94
CA ASN A 168 -0.22 6.14 2.06
C ASN A 168 1.26 6.50 2.29
N ALA A 169 1.81 7.40 1.46
CA ALA A 169 3.19 7.83 1.60
C ALA A 169 3.48 8.54 2.93
N ALA A 170 2.52 9.30 3.46
CA ALA A 170 2.68 9.98 4.75
C ALA A 170 2.62 8.99 5.93
N LEU A 171 1.69 8.03 5.89
CA LEU A 171 1.61 6.95 6.88
C LEU A 171 2.87 6.08 6.88
N ASP A 172 3.38 5.74 5.70
CA ASP A 172 4.62 4.98 5.56
C ASP A 172 5.82 5.71 6.19
N ARG A 173 6.00 7.00 5.90
CA ARG A 173 7.08 7.81 6.50
C ARG A 173 6.97 7.92 8.01
N ASN A 174 5.74 8.07 8.53
CA ASN A 174 5.51 8.12 9.96
C ASN A 174 5.91 6.80 10.64
N GLU A 175 5.52 5.68 10.04
CA GLU A 175 5.86 4.35 10.54
C GLU A 175 7.38 4.09 10.47
N ASP A 176 8.05 4.50 9.39
CA ASP A 176 9.51 4.39 9.28
C ASP A 176 10.24 5.24 10.34
N THR A 177 9.77 6.47 10.58
CA THR A 177 10.31 7.36 11.62
C THR A 177 10.14 6.74 13.01
N ARG A 178 8.95 6.22 13.32
CA ARG A 178 8.69 5.55 14.60
C ARG A 178 9.54 4.30 14.78
N ARG A 179 9.71 3.50 13.73
CA ARG A 179 10.57 2.31 13.77
C ARG A 179 12.02 2.69 14.04
N GLN A 180 12.54 3.73 13.38
CA GLN A 180 13.90 4.19 13.59
C GLN A 180 14.10 4.69 15.04
N ALA A 181 13.18 5.49 15.57
CA ALA A 181 13.25 5.93 16.96
C ALA A 181 13.25 4.74 17.95
N ARG A 182 12.50 3.67 17.63
CA ARG A 182 12.49 2.45 18.42
C ARG A 182 13.80 1.68 18.33
N ILE A 183 14.37 1.56 17.14
CA ILE A 183 15.70 0.97 16.92
C ILE A 183 16.75 1.72 17.76
N ASP A 184 16.76 3.05 17.71
CA ASP A 184 17.71 3.88 18.44
C ASP A 184 17.56 3.72 19.97
N ALA A 185 16.31 3.63 20.45
CA ALA A 185 16.03 3.39 21.87
C ALA A 185 16.53 2.02 22.33
N ILE A 186 16.23 0.94 21.58
CA ILE A 186 16.69 -0.41 21.90
C ILE A 186 18.23 -0.46 21.85
N GLU A 187 18.87 0.16 20.86
CA GLU A 187 20.34 0.16 20.79
C GLU A 187 20.97 0.85 22.01
N LYS A 188 20.34 1.91 22.51
CA LYS A 188 20.82 2.60 23.71
C LYS A 188 20.62 1.78 24.98
N GLU A 189 19.51 1.06 25.09
CA GLU A 189 19.13 0.33 26.31
C GLU A 189 19.73 -1.08 26.38
N GLU A 190 19.75 -1.79 25.26
CA GLU A 190 20.10 -3.21 25.16
C GLU A 190 21.31 -3.46 24.23
N GLY A 191 21.75 -2.46 23.48
CA GLY A 191 22.69 -2.66 22.37
C GLY A 191 22.03 -3.33 21.17
N ARG A 192 22.84 -4.01 20.34
CA ARG A 192 22.35 -4.77 19.19
C ARG A 192 21.78 -6.13 19.62
N SER A 193 20.67 -6.08 20.34
CA SER A 193 19.93 -7.24 20.84
C SER A 193 19.14 -7.95 19.74
N ALA A 194 18.55 -9.11 20.05
CA ALA A 194 17.66 -9.80 19.11
C ALA A 194 16.48 -8.90 18.66
N SER A 195 15.92 -8.09 19.57
CA SER A 195 14.88 -7.11 19.28
C SER A 195 15.36 -6.03 18.30
N TRP A 196 16.60 -5.57 18.45
CA TRP A 196 17.21 -4.61 17.52
C TRP A 196 17.35 -5.21 16.12
N TYR A 197 17.91 -6.42 16.01
CA TYR A 197 18.07 -7.09 14.72
C TYR A 197 16.74 -7.43 14.06
N HIS A 198 15.73 -7.84 14.84
CA HIS A 198 14.38 -8.10 14.34
C HIS A 198 13.78 -6.86 13.66
N LEU A 199 13.86 -5.69 14.29
CA LEU A 199 13.40 -4.43 13.70
C LEU A 199 14.24 -3.96 12.51
N LYS A 200 15.56 -4.14 12.57
CA LYS A 200 16.44 -3.76 11.46
C LYS A 200 16.23 -4.63 10.24
N ILE A 201 16.11 -5.95 10.40
CA ILE A 201 15.88 -6.87 9.29
C ILE A 201 14.52 -6.57 8.63
N THR A 202 13.47 -6.37 9.41
CA THR A 202 12.14 -6.06 8.84
C THR A 202 12.14 -4.69 8.14
N GLY A 203 12.71 -3.64 8.76
CA GLY A 203 12.78 -2.30 8.19
C GLY A 203 13.65 -2.20 6.93
N GLU A 204 14.86 -2.76 6.95
CA GLU A 204 15.75 -2.76 5.77
C GLU A 204 15.18 -3.62 4.64
N GLY A 205 14.46 -4.69 4.98
CA GLY A 205 13.68 -5.49 4.03
C GLY A 205 12.59 -4.67 3.34
N LYS A 206 11.82 -3.86 4.09
CA LYS A 206 10.82 -2.94 3.55
C LYS A 206 11.45 -1.98 2.54
N HIS A 207 12.54 -1.31 2.92
CA HIS A 207 13.24 -0.37 2.05
C HIS A 207 13.79 -1.05 0.78
N LEU A 208 14.27 -2.30 0.90
CA LEU A 208 14.73 -3.07 -0.25
C LEU A 208 13.60 -3.33 -1.25
N VAL A 209 12.41 -3.73 -0.77
CA VAL A 209 11.23 -3.87 -1.63
C VAL A 209 10.88 -2.54 -2.30
N GLN A 210 10.82 -1.44 -1.54
CA GLN A 210 10.46 -0.13 -2.07
C GLN A 210 11.39 0.36 -3.19
N VAL A 211 12.71 0.21 -3.02
CA VAL A 211 13.68 0.61 -4.05
C VAL A 211 13.56 -0.25 -5.32
N LEU A 212 13.12 -1.50 -5.17
CA LEU A 212 12.90 -2.43 -6.28
C LEU A 212 11.49 -2.34 -6.90
N ASP A 213 10.55 -1.69 -6.24
CA ASP A 213 9.14 -1.60 -6.67
C ASP A 213 8.90 -0.43 -7.63
N SER A 214 9.60 -0.46 -8.76
CA SER A 214 9.44 0.47 -9.87
C SER A 214 9.51 -0.28 -11.21
N ASN A 215 8.89 0.28 -12.25
CA ASN A 215 9.04 -0.24 -13.62
C ASN A 215 10.48 -0.08 -14.15
N ALA A 216 11.24 0.88 -13.60
CA ALA A 216 12.64 1.09 -13.89
C ALA A 216 13.36 1.45 -12.57
N PRO A 217 13.68 0.46 -11.74
CA PRO A 217 14.39 0.70 -10.49
C PRO A 217 15.77 1.32 -10.74
N ASP A 218 16.18 2.24 -9.87
CA ASP A 218 17.55 2.73 -9.86
C ASP A 218 18.47 1.58 -9.44
N LEU A 219 19.27 1.08 -10.39
CA LEU A 219 20.17 -0.04 -10.17
C LEU A 219 21.20 0.23 -9.07
N ALA A 220 21.74 1.45 -9.00
CA ALA A 220 22.75 1.79 -8.00
C ALA A 220 22.12 1.85 -6.60
N ALA A 221 20.94 2.45 -6.48
CA ALA A 221 20.18 2.46 -5.24
C ALA A 221 19.83 1.04 -4.79
N ALA A 222 19.36 0.19 -5.72
CA ALA A 222 18.97 -1.20 -5.44
C ALA A 222 20.16 -2.04 -4.99
N GLN A 223 21.32 -1.93 -5.66
CA GLN A 223 22.56 -2.61 -5.25
C GLN A 223 23.02 -2.16 -3.87
N SER A 224 22.98 -0.85 -3.61
CA SER A 224 23.36 -0.28 -2.31
C SER A 224 22.46 -0.76 -1.17
N GLN A 225 21.14 -0.82 -1.40
CA GLN A 225 20.18 -1.28 -0.41
C GLN A 225 20.26 -2.80 -0.19
N LEU A 226 20.47 -3.59 -1.24
CA LEU A 226 20.70 -5.03 -1.11
C LEU A 226 21.94 -5.32 -0.27
N ALA A 227 23.05 -4.61 -0.51
CA ALA A 227 24.28 -4.77 0.26
C ALA A 227 24.07 -4.40 1.74
N ARG A 228 23.33 -3.33 2.04
CA ARG A 228 22.95 -2.98 3.42
C ARG A 228 22.14 -4.10 4.08
N TYR A 229 21.14 -4.61 3.39
CA TYR A 229 20.30 -5.69 3.91
C TYR A 229 21.11 -6.95 4.20
N GLN A 230 21.95 -7.39 3.26
CA GLN A 230 22.84 -8.54 3.44
C GLN A 230 23.81 -8.36 4.60
N SER A 231 24.39 -7.16 4.76
CA SER A 231 25.28 -6.87 5.88
C SER A 231 24.60 -7.04 7.24
N ILE A 232 23.33 -6.66 7.37
CA ILE A 232 22.58 -6.84 8.63
C ILE A 232 22.34 -8.32 8.91
N LEU A 233 22.01 -9.12 7.88
CA LEU A 233 21.84 -10.57 8.04
C LEU A 233 23.15 -11.25 8.46
N GLU A 234 24.25 -10.91 7.79
CA GLU A 234 25.58 -11.43 8.15
C GLU A 234 26.01 -11.05 9.57
N GLU A 235 25.71 -9.82 9.99
CA GLU A 235 26.02 -9.34 11.34
C GLU A 235 25.23 -10.14 12.39
N ALA A 236 23.92 -10.31 12.18
CA ALA A 236 23.06 -11.09 13.06
C ALA A 236 23.53 -12.56 13.18
N GLN A 237 23.91 -13.16 12.05
CA GLN A 237 24.42 -14.52 12.00
C GLN A 237 25.75 -14.66 12.77
N LYS A 238 26.69 -13.73 12.57
CA LYS A 238 27.99 -13.71 13.28
C LYS A 238 27.82 -13.52 14.78
N ALA A 239 26.86 -12.68 15.17
CA ALA A 239 26.48 -12.48 16.56
C ALA A 239 25.68 -13.66 17.16
N LYS A 240 25.34 -14.68 16.35
CA LYS A 240 24.54 -15.86 16.75
C LYS A 240 23.21 -15.47 17.39
N VAL A 241 22.60 -14.41 16.87
CA VAL A 241 21.32 -13.90 17.37
C VAL A 241 20.27 -15.00 17.24
N GLY A 242 19.47 -15.20 18.29
CA GLY A 242 18.42 -16.22 18.31
C GLY A 242 18.93 -17.65 18.17
N GLN A 243 20.20 -17.94 18.47
CA GLN A 243 20.71 -19.32 18.40
C GLN A 243 19.89 -20.25 19.32
N GLY A 244 19.33 -21.31 18.72
CA GLY A 244 18.47 -22.27 19.43
C GLY A 244 17.00 -21.87 19.47
N ASP A 245 16.63 -20.68 19.01
CA ASP A 245 15.25 -20.25 18.82
C ASP A 245 14.75 -20.68 17.43
N ALA A 246 13.78 -21.59 17.43
CA ALA A 246 13.19 -22.09 16.19
C ALA A 246 12.48 -20.98 15.38
N MET A 247 11.76 -20.08 16.06
CA MET A 247 11.01 -19.00 15.41
C MET A 247 11.96 -17.96 14.81
N TRP A 248 13.05 -17.62 15.51
CA TRP A 248 14.14 -16.83 14.92
C TRP A 248 14.67 -17.48 13.65
N GLY A 249 14.97 -18.78 13.69
CA GLY A 249 15.46 -19.51 12.52
C GLY A 249 14.47 -19.51 11.34
N HIS A 250 13.15 -19.49 11.59
CA HIS A 250 12.14 -19.35 10.52
C HIS A 250 12.18 -17.95 9.89
N MET A 251 12.28 -16.91 10.71
CA MET A 251 12.39 -15.52 10.24
C MET A 251 13.68 -15.31 9.45
N GLU A 252 14.82 -15.79 9.95
CA GLU A 252 16.13 -15.71 9.28
C GLU A 252 16.08 -16.35 7.88
N ARG A 253 15.50 -17.54 7.74
CA ARG A 253 15.30 -18.19 6.43
C ARG A 253 14.41 -17.37 5.48
N ALA A 254 13.39 -16.71 6.00
CA ALA A 254 12.53 -15.83 5.20
C ALA A 254 13.28 -14.56 4.76
N ALA A 255 14.12 -14.00 5.64
CA ALA A 255 15.00 -12.87 5.33
C ALA A 255 16.02 -13.22 4.25
N ASP A 256 16.65 -14.40 4.33
CA ASP A 256 17.57 -14.91 3.30
C ASP A 256 16.85 -15.12 1.95
N LYS A 257 15.59 -15.57 1.99
CA LYS A 257 14.76 -15.66 0.78
C LYS A 257 14.53 -14.30 0.15
N LEU A 258 14.23 -13.27 0.94
CA LEU A 258 14.12 -11.90 0.43
C LEU A 258 15.43 -11.41 -0.20
N ALA A 259 16.57 -11.62 0.47
CA ALA A 259 17.88 -11.24 -0.07
C ALA A 259 18.17 -11.93 -1.40
N ARG A 260 17.86 -13.23 -1.51
CA ARG A 260 18.05 -14.02 -2.74
C ARG A 260 17.17 -13.54 -3.89
N GLU A 261 15.87 -13.35 -3.68
CA GLU A 261 14.98 -12.89 -4.77
C GLU A 261 15.29 -11.46 -5.20
N SER A 262 15.67 -10.61 -4.25
CA SER A 262 16.12 -9.24 -4.52
C SER A 262 17.41 -9.23 -5.34
N GLY A 263 18.39 -10.07 -4.98
CA GLY A 263 19.63 -10.23 -5.76
C GLY A 263 19.37 -10.72 -7.18
N ARG A 264 18.45 -11.68 -7.38
CA ARG A 264 18.04 -12.13 -8.71
C ARG A 264 17.41 -11.01 -9.54
N LEU A 265 16.58 -10.16 -8.93
CA LEU A 265 15.95 -9.03 -9.62
C LEU A 265 16.99 -7.97 -9.99
N VAL A 266 17.89 -7.61 -9.06
CA VAL A 266 19.01 -6.70 -9.32
C VAL A 266 19.87 -7.21 -10.48
N GLU A 267 20.18 -8.50 -10.51
CA GLU A 267 20.96 -9.12 -11.59
C GLU A 267 20.21 -9.10 -12.93
N ARG A 268 18.90 -9.38 -12.92
CA ARG A 268 18.05 -9.29 -14.11
C ARG A 268 18.05 -7.86 -14.69
N ILE A 269 17.93 -6.85 -13.82
CA ILE A 269 17.98 -5.43 -14.21
C ILE A 269 19.35 -5.10 -14.80
N ARG A 270 20.44 -5.48 -14.10
CA ARG A 270 21.82 -5.23 -14.52
C ARG A 270 22.13 -5.82 -15.89
N THR A 271 21.63 -7.02 -16.16
CA THR A 271 21.86 -7.75 -17.42
C THR A 271 20.83 -7.44 -18.50
N ASN A 272 19.81 -6.61 -18.20
CA ASN A 272 18.68 -6.35 -19.07
C ASN A 272 18.00 -7.63 -19.58
N THR A 273 17.88 -8.64 -18.71
CA THR A 273 17.32 -9.94 -19.08
C THR A 273 15.79 -9.86 -19.11
N PRO A 274 15.13 -10.04 -20.28
CA PRO A 274 13.68 -9.98 -20.37
C PRO A 274 13.02 -11.17 -19.67
N LEU A 275 11.75 -11.04 -19.33
CA LEU A 275 10.94 -12.17 -18.87
C LEU A 275 10.73 -13.16 -20.01
N SER A 276 10.92 -14.45 -19.73
CA SER A 276 10.58 -15.51 -20.68
C SER A 276 9.05 -15.63 -20.82
N LYS A 277 8.58 -16.31 -21.88
CA LYS A 277 7.14 -16.55 -22.08
C LYS A 277 6.50 -17.34 -20.92
N SER A 278 7.22 -18.32 -20.36
CA SER A 278 6.70 -19.08 -19.22
C SER A 278 6.62 -18.23 -17.96
N GLU A 279 7.57 -17.33 -17.74
CA GLU A 279 7.53 -16.38 -16.63
C GLU A 279 6.37 -15.39 -16.77
N GLN A 280 6.14 -14.88 -17.98
CA GLN A 280 4.99 -14.01 -18.27
C GLN A 280 3.67 -14.73 -17.98
N MET A 281 3.51 -15.98 -18.44
CA MET A 281 2.33 -16.79 -18.14
C MET A 281 2.12 -17.03 -16.64
N LEU A 282 3.18 -17.28 -15.88
CA LEU A 282 3.09 -17.47 -14.43
C LEU A 282 2.65 -16.20 -13.69
N LEU A 283 3.08 -15.03 -14.18
CA LEU A 283 2.64 -13.75 -13.64
C LEU A 283 1.16 -13.49 -13.95
N GLU A 284 0.71 -13.83 -15.15
CA GLU A 284 -0.69 -13.67 -15.57
C GLU A 284 -1.63 -14.63 -14.83
N SER A 285 -1.17 -15.84 -14.50
CA SER A 285 -1.98 -16.84 -13.80
C SER A 285 -2.14 -16.59 -12.29
N GLY A 286 -1.44 -15.61 -11.72
CA GLY A 286 -1.43 -15.35 -10.28
C GLY A 286 -0.85 -16.51 -9.45
N SER A 287 -0.04 -17.38 -10.07
CA SER A 287 0.61 -18.52 -9.40
C SER A 287 1.89 -18.07 -8.66
N ILE A 288 2.75 -19.01 -8.25
CA ILE A 288 4.03 -18.68 -7.59
C ILE A 288 4.83 -17.74 -8.50
N PRO A 289 5.21 -16.53 -8.03
CA PRO A 289 5.87 -15.55 -8.87
C PRO A 289 7.27 -16.05 -9.28
N PRO A 290 7.67 -15.88 -10.55
CA PRO A 290 8.99 -16.28 -11.01
C PRO A 290 10.11 -15.57 -10.26
N GLY A 291 11.22 -16.27 -10.01
CA GLY A 291 12.37 -15.70 -9.33
C GLY A 291 12.97 -14.49 -10.06
N GLY A 292 13.48 -13.53 -9.29
CA GLY A 292 14.02 -12.28 -9.84
C GLY A 292 12.98 -11.40 -10.53
N THR A 293 11.73 -11.44 -10.05
CA THR A 293 10.65 -10.51 -10.41
C THR A 293 10.28 -9.65 -9.21
N ARG A 294 9.64 -8.51 -9.45
CA ARG A 294 9.12 -7.65 -8.36
C ARG A 294 8.12 -8.39 -7.49
N GLN A 295 7.26 -9.22 -8.10
CA GLN A 295 6.27 -10.03 -7.41
C GLN A 295 6.93 -11.06 -6.48
N ALA A 296 8.06 -11.67 -6.90
CA ALA A 296 8.80 -12.59 -6.04
C ALA A 296 9.50 -11.89 -4.87
N VAL A 297 9.99 -10.66 -5.07
CA VAL A 297 10.54 -9.82 -4.01
C VAL A 297 9.46 -9.46 -2.99
N LEU A 298 8.31 -8.94 -3.44
CA LEU A 298 7.18 -8.60 -2.58
C LEU A 298 6.66 -9.83 -1.81
N ALA A 299 6.46 -10.96 -2.49
CA ALA A 299 6.03 -12.19 -1.84
C ALA A 299 7.02 -12.67 -0.77
N SER A 300 8.33 -12.55 -1.02
CA SER A 300 9.36 -12.92 -0.04
C SER A 300 9.41 -11.97 1.17
N TYR A 301 9.09 -10.70 0.99
CA TYR A 301 8.96 -9.78 2.11
C TYR A 301 7.69 -10.04 2.92
N ASN A 302 6.56 -10.38 2.27
CA ASN A 302 5.36 -10.80 2.98
C ASN A 302 5.62 -12.06 3.82
N ASP A 303 6.33 -13.05 3.28
CA ASP A 303 6.76 -14.23 4.04
C ASP A 303 7.60 -13.85 5.27
N LEU A 304 8.52 -12.88 5.13
CA LEU A 304 9.33 -12.37 6.23
C LEU A 304 8.46 -11.72 7.32
N ILE A 305 7.52 -10.86 6.93
CA ILE A 305 6.60 -10.20 7.87
C ILE A 305 5.72 -11.23 8.57
N ASP A 306 5.22 -12.24 7.88
CA ASP A 306 4.44 -13.31 8.48
C ASP A 306 5.23 -14.09 9.53
N MET A 307 6.48 -14.46 9.24
CA MET A 307 7.34 -15.15 10.22
C MET A 307 7.71 -14.23 11.39
N SER A 308 8.00 -12.95 11.12
CA SER A 308 8.26 -11.92 12.12
C SER A 308 7.08 -11.74 13.08
N ASN A 309 5.86 -11.71 12.56
CA ASN A 309 4.65 -11.55 13.36
C ASN A 309 4.41 -12.76 14.28
N ARG A 310 4.73 -13.97 13.82
CA ARG A 310 4.64 -15.20 14.62
C ARG A 310 5.66 -15.24 15.77
N MET A 311 6.81 -14.58 15.64
CA MET A 311 7.78 -14.46 16.74
C MET A 311 7.31 -13.54 17.86
N SER A 312 6.39 -12.62 17.57
CA SER A 312 5.90 -11.62 18.53
C SER A 312 4.62 -12.06 19.26
N GLN A 313 4.14 -13.29 19.02
CA GLN A 313 2.97 -13.91 19.64
C GLN A 313 3.42 -14.96 20.66
#